data_AF-A0A7D5UKS7-F1
#
_entry.id   AF-A0A7D5UKS7-F1
#
_cell.length_a   1.000
_cell.length_b   1.000
_cell.length_c   1.000
_cell.angle_alpha   90.00
_cell.angle_beta   90.00
_cell.angle_gamma   90.00
#
_symmetry.space_group_name_H-M   'P 1'
#
loop_
_entity.id
_entity.type
_entity.pdbx_description
1 polymer ?
#
loop_
_entity_poly.entity_id
_entity_poly.type
_entity_poly.pdbx_seq_one_letter_code
_entity_poly.pdbx_strand_id
1 'polypeptide(L)'
;MAMKPVCLLMTALLLGGCSVLPYDDDFGCKLKNNYGKCIDSFDAYEEAVTGADKGKAIGDEGVVEGKEGEAAANTNNAEASTAPSSNTAEYENYRGRVYKQLSAMIDEPETPMVKPPKTVRTLILSYSPSTDRRVAYMPRYVYSMLEDASFVMTDYRLRRPDDQLPALLMGGQ
;
A
#
# COMPACT_ATOMS: atom_id res chain seq x y z
N MET A 1 -50.61 8.89 35.76
CA MET A 1 -49.96 8.71 34.44
C MET A 1 -48.54 9.28 34.48
N ALA A 2 -47.54 8.50 34.90
CA ALA A 2 -46.14 8.93 34.96
C ALA A 2 -45.19 7.92 34.28
N MET A 3 -45.69 7.19 33.27
CA MET A 3 -44.94 6.14 32.55
C MET A 3 -44.11 6.69 31.37
N LYS A 4 -44.28 7.97 31.01
CA LYS A 4 -43.74 8.54 29.76
C LYS A 4 -42.23 8.88 29.77
N PRO A 5 -41.62 9.41 30.85
CA PRO A 5 -40.18 9.73 30.81
C PRO A 5 -39.29 8.50 30.98
N VAL A 6 -39.77 7.46 31.67
CA VAL A 6 -39.01 6.22 31.95
C VAL A 6 -38.88 5.35 30.70
N CYS A 7 -39.96 5.22 29.91
CA CYS A 7 -39.91 4.48 28.65
C CYS A 7 -39.00 5.15 27.60
N LEU A 8 -38.89 6.48 27.61
CA LEU A 8 -38.10 7.25 26.65
C LEU A 8 -36.59 7.20 26.98
N LEU A 9 -36.25 7.09 28.28
CA LEU A 9 -34.87 6.90 28.73
C LEU A 9 -34.35 5.48 28.43
N MET A 10 -35.23 4.47 28.55
CA MET A 10 -34.89 3.07 28.24
C MET A 10 -34.68 2.83 26.74
N THR A 11 -35.46 3.48 25.86
CA THR A 11 -35.23 3.40 24.42
C THR A 11 -33.93 4.10 24.01
N ALA A 12 -33.58 5.23 24.62
CA ALA A 12 -32.30 5.90 24.34
C ALA A 12 -31.08 5.05 24.71
N LEU A 13 -31.17 4.24 25.77
CA LEU A 13 -30.09 3.33 26.19
C LEU A 13 -29.93 2.12 25.25
N LEU A 14 -31.00 1.68 24.60
CA LEU A 14 -31.00 0.59 23.61
C LEU A 14 -30.50 1.04 22.22
N LEU A 15 -30.57 2.35 21.93
CA LEU A 15 -30.06 2.97 20.70
C LEU A 15 -28.58 3.41 20.80
N GLY A 16 -28.02 3.45 22.01
CA GLY A 16 -26.59 3.55 22.25
C GLY A 16 -25.91 2.21 21.96
N GLY A 17 -25.74 1.90 20.68
CA GLY A 17 -24.99 0.72 20.24
C GLY A 17 -23.58 0.69 20.84
N CYS A 18 -23.02 -0.51 20.98
CA CYS A 18 -21.70 -0.79 21.53
C CYS A 18 -20.58 -0.12 20.70
N SER A 19 -20.37 1.18 20.83
CA SER A 19 -19.22 1.92 20.29
C SER A 19 -18.00 1.86 21.20
N VAL A 20 -18.05 1.07 22.28
CA VAL A 20 -16.87 0.62 23.02
C VAL A 20 -16.50 -0.73 22.41
N LEU A 21 -15.67 -0.71 21.37
CA LEU A 21 -14.97 -1.91 20.93
C LEU A 21 -13.86 -2.17 21.97
N PRO A 22 -13.98 -3.20 22.84
CA PRO A 22 -12.98 -3.54 23.81
C PRO A 22 -12.08 -4.61 23.19
N TYR A 23 -11.45 -4.26 22.08
CA TYR A 23 -10.43 -5.10 21.48
C TYR A 23 -9.13 -4.35 21.63
N ASP A 24 -8.35 -4.72 22.65
CA ASP A 24 -6.92 -4.47 22.62
C ASP A 24 -6.38 -5.25 21.40
N ASP A 25 -5.57 -4.60 20.55
CA ASP A 25 -5.03 -5.14 19.29
C ASP A 25 -4.00 -6.28 19.48
N ASP A 26 -4.10 -7.04 20.57
CA ASP A 26 -3.21 -8.15 20.93
C ASP A 26 -3.28 -9.34 19.96
N PHE A 27 -4.28 -9.38 19.07
CA PHE A 27 -4.43 -10.48 18.10
C PHE A 27 -3.32 -10.50 17.05
N GLY A 28 -2.80 -9.33 16.67
CA GLY A 28 -1.69 -9.23 15.70
C GLY A 28 -0.34 -9.64 16.30
N CYS A 29 -0.16 -9.43 17.60
CA CYS A 29 1.11 -9.63 18.28
C CYS A 29 1.40 -11.09 18.68
N LYS A 30 0.39 -11.96 18.63
CA LYS A 30 0.52 -13.38 18.98
C LYS A 30 0.84 -14.28 17.79
N LEU A 31 1.15 -13.68 16.63
CA LEU A 31 1.48 -14.40 15.41
C LEU A 31 2.92 -14.95 15.47
N LYS A 32 3.05 -16.27 15.30
CA LYS A 32 4.36 -16.96 15.18
C LYS A 32 4.99 -16.68 13.81
N ASN A 33 6.31 -16.77 13.70
CA ASN A 33 7.07 -16.57 12.45
C ASN A 33 6.80 -15.23 11.74
N ASN A 34 6.52 -14.16 12.48
CA ASN A 34 6.43 -12.82 11.94
C ASN A 34 7.59 -11.98 12.44
N TYR A 35 8.30 -11.35 11.52
CA TYR A 35 9.40 -10.44 11.84
C TYR A 35 8.84 -9.02 11.97
N GLY A 36 9.02 -8.40 13.13
CA GLY A 36 8.53 -7.04 13.40
C GLY A 36 8.50 -6.73 14.89
N LYS A 37 8.08 -5.50 15.23
CA LYS A 37 7.80 -5.10 16.60
C LYS A 37 6.28 -5.07 16.80
N CYS A 38 5.81 -5.72 17.86
CA CYS A 38 4.47 -5.53 18.40
C CYS A 38 4.45 -4.22 19.18
N ILE A 39 3.69 -3.24 18.69
CA ILE A 39 3.62 -1.89 19.25
C ILE A 39 2.22 -1.32 19.01
N ASP A 40 1.71 -0.50 19.94
CA ASP A 40 0.46 0.22 19.76
C ASP A 40 0.58 1.33 18.70
N SER A 41 -0.53 1.72 18.06
CA SER A 41 -0.53 2.75 17.01
C SER A 41 -0.02 4.11 17.50
N PHE A 42 -0.33 4.50 18.74
CA PHE A 42 0.15 5.76 19.31
C PHE A 42 1.63 5.69 19.68
N ASP A 43 2.07 4.56 20.24
CA ASP A 43 3.49 4.33 20.55
C ASP A 43 4.34 4.28 19.26
N ALA A 44 3.83 3.70 18.18
CA ALA A 44 4.49 3.67 16.87
C ALA A 44 4.66 5.07 16.29
N TYR A 45 3.69 5.95 16.50
CA TYR A 45 3.80 7.35 16.12
C TYR A 45 4.86 8.08 16.96
N GLU A 46 4.92 7.83 18.27
CA GLU A 46 5.92 8.43 19.16
C GLU A 46 7.34 7.94 18.79
N GLU A 47 7.54 6.65 18.53
CA GLU A 47 8.80 6.09 18.05
C GLU A 47 9.22 6.72 16.72
N ALA A 48 8.30 6.91 15.78
CA ALA A 48 8.61 7.52 14.49
C ALA A 48 9.06 8.99 14.60
N VAL A 49 8.51 9.75 15.56
CA VAL A 49 8.83 11.18 15.75
C VAL A 49 10.06 11.36 16.65
N THR A 50 10.21 10.55 17.68
CA THR A 50 11.24 10.71 18.71
C THR A 50 12.45 9.80 18.53
N GLY A 51 12.32 8.73 17.75
CA GLY A 51 13.32 7.69 17.59
C GLY A 51 13.53 6.81 18.83
N ALA A 52 12.71 6.97 19.87
CA ALA A 52 12.75 6.11 21.04
C ALA A 52 12.15 4.75 20.71
N ASP A 53 12.91 3.67 20.92
CA ASP A 53 12.45 2.29 20.68
C ASP A 53 11.28 1.93 21.62
N LYS A 54 10.14 1.56 21.04
CA LYS A 54 8.92 1.19 21.76
C LYS A 54 8.45 -0.19 21.28
N GLY A 55 7.65 -0.85 22.11
CA GLY A 55 7.07 -2.16 21.79
C GLY A 55 8.00 -3.36 22.02
N LYS A 56 7.52 -4.55 21.63
CA LYS A 56 8.17 -5.84 21.86
C LYS A 56 8.51 -6.51 20.54
N ALA A 57 9.75 -6.95 20.35
CA ALA A 57 10.12 -7.70 19.15
C ALA A 57 9.38 -9.05 19.10
N ILE A 58 8.83 -9.39 17.92
CA ILE A 58 8.23 -10.70 17.64
C ILE A 58 9.35 -11.61 17.12
N GLY A 59 9.60 -12.72 17.81
CA GLY A 59 10.49 -13.79 17.36
C GLY A 59 9.72 -14.98 16.80
N ASP A 60 10.44 -16.05 16.45
CA ASP A 60 9.86 -17.28 15.87
C ASP A 60 8.74 -17.88 16.75
N GLU A 61 8.88 -17.72 18.07
CA GLU A 61 7.96 -18.26 19.07
C GLU A 61 6.71 -17.38 19.36
N GLY A 62 6.65 -16.16 18.77
CA GLY A 62 5.68 -15.12 19.13
C GLY A 62 6.10 -14.26 20.34
N VAL A 63 5.35 -13.21 20.65
CA VAL A 63 5.64 -12.32 21.80
C VAL A 63 5.47 -13.07 23.11
N VAL A 64 6.56 -13.21 23.87
CA VAL A 64 6.54 -13.84 25.20
C VAL A 64 6.03 -12.81 26.22
N GLU A 65 4.82 -13.01 26.75
CA GLU A 65 4.32 -12.21 27.87
C GLU A 65 5.21 -12.44 29.11
N GLY A 66 5.80 -11.37 29.65
CA GLY A 66 6.63 -11.41 30.88
C GLY A 66 8.11 -11.01 30.73
N LYS A 67 8.59 -10.63 29.54
CA LYS A 67 9.88 -9.95 29.38
C LYS A 67 9.66 -8.49 29.05
N GLU A 68 9.60 -7.66 30.09
CA GLU A 68 9.82 -6.22 29.93
C GLU A 68 11.31 -5.99 29.72
N GLY A 69 11.66 -5.45 28.56
CA GLY A 69 13.01 -4.94 28.29
C GLY A 69 14.10 -6.01 28.16
N GLU A 70 14.28 -6.51 26.94
CA GLU A 70 15.65 -6.77 26.47
C GLU A 70 15.70 -6.46 24.98
N ALA A 71 15.80 -5.17 24.66
CA ALA A 71 16.32 -4.76 23.37
C ALA A 71 17.79 -5.19 23.32
N ALA A 72 18.06 -6.14 22.43
CA ALA A 72 19.35 -6.34 21.76
C ALA A 72 20.61 -6.32 22.63
N ALA A 73 20.97 -7.49 23.17
CA ALA A 73 22.38 -7.83 23.35
C ALA A 73 22.70 -9.12 22.57
N ASN A 74 23.47 -8.94 21.50
CA ASN A 74 24.26 -9.96 20.80
C ASN A 74 23.53 -10.95 19.88
N THR A 75 23.58 -10.63 18.57
CA THR A 75 24.05 -11.59 17.54
C THR A 75 24.69 -10.82 16.38
N ASN A 76 25.86 -10.25 16.63
CA ASN A 76 26.86 -10.23 15.57
C ASN A 76 27.36 -11.67 15.42
N ASN A 77 27.30 -12.21 14.20
CA ASN A 77 27.76 -13.53 13.73
C ASN A 77 26.72 -14.65 13.64
N ALA A 78 26.08 -14.74 12.45
CA ALA A 78 25.94 -15.92 11.59
C ALA A 78 24.85 -15.52 10.57
N GLU A 79 25.14 -15.33 9.29
CA GLU A 79 25.36 -16.45 8.39
C GLU A 79 26.37 -16.12 7.29
N ALA A 80 27.48 -16.84 7.35
CA ALA A 80 28.20 -17.25 6.16
C ALA A 80 27.33 -18.28 5.42
N SER A 81 26.51 -17.81 4.47
CA SER A 81 25.84 -18.68 3.51
C SER A 81 26.75 -18.87 2.29
N THR A 82 27.51 -19.97 2.34
CA THR A 82 27.63 -20.97 1.29
C THR A 82 27.73 -20.51 -0.19
N ALA A 83 28.95 -20.63 -0.72
CA ALA A 83 29.34 -20.81 -2.12
C ALA A 83 29.10 -19.65 -3.14
N PRO A 84 30.15 -19.13 -3.81
CA PRO A 84 30.00 -18.17 -4.89
C PRO A 84 29.57 -18.93 -6.15
N SER A 85 28.28 -18.93 -6.47
CA SER A 85 27.88 -19.18 -7.85
C SER A 85 28.29 -17.95 -8.66
N SER A 86 28.98 -18.15 -9.78
CA SER A 86 29.49 -17.11 -10.69
C SER A 86 28.40 -16.31 -11.41
N ASN A 87 27.22 -16.20 -10.81
CA ASN A 87 26.07 -15.40 -11.26
C ASN A 87 25.64 -14.38 -10.19
N THR A 88 26.12 -14.50 -8.94
CA THR A 88 25.78 -13.54 -7.87
C THR A 88 26.48 -12.20 -8.07
N ALA A 89 27.73 -12.21 -8.53
CA ALA A 89 28.48 -10.99 -8.78
C ALA A 89 27.85 -10.13 -9.89
N GLU A 90 27.38 -10.74 -10.97
CA GLU A 90 26.72 -10.09 -12.10
C GLU A 90 25.36 -9.51 -11.68
N TYR A 91 24.60 -10.26 -10.88
CA TYR A 91 23.32 -9.82 -10.34
C TYR A 91 23.48 -8.66 -9.35
N GLU A 92 24.47 -8.73 -8.45
CA GLU A 92 24.78 -7.64 -7.51
C GLU A 92 25.26 -6.38 -8.26
N ASN A 93 26.07 -6.55 -9.31
CA ASN A 93 26.47 -5.43 -10.17
C ASN A 93 25.27 -4.80 -10.92
N TYR A 94 24.30 -5.61 -11.36
CA TYR A 94 23.05 -5.11 -11.95
C TYR A 94 22.24 -4.31 -10.92
N ARG A 95 22.04 -4.85 -9.72
CA ARG A 95 21.34 -4.16 -8.62
C ARG A 95 22.01 -2.84 -8.25
N GLY A 96 23.34 -2.83 -8.16
CA GLY A 96 24.12 -1.62 -7.88
C GLY A 96 23.91 -0.52 -8.94
N ARG A 97 23.84 -0.86 -10.23
CA ARG A 97 23.53 0.11 -11.29
C ARG A 97 22.10 0.64 -11.21
N VAL A 98 21.12 -0.23 -10.96
CA VAL A 98 19.70 0.15 -10.82
C VAL A 98 19.50 1.09 -9.64
N TYR A 99 20.05 0.77 -8.47
CA TYR A 99 19.91 1.63 -7.30
C TYR A 99 20.63 2.96 -7.44
N LYS A 100 21.80 2.98 -8.08
CA LYS A 100 22.51 4.22 -8.38
C LYS A 100 21.72 5.15 -9.32
N GLN A 101 21.05 4.57 -10.32
CA GLN A 101 20.18 5.32 -11.22
C GLN A 101 18.94 5.84 -10.47
N LEU A 102 18.36 5.03 -9.60
CA LEU A 102 17.20 5.43 -8.79
C LEU A 102 17.55 6.55 -7.80
N SER A 103 18.69 6.47 -7.12
CA SER A 103 19.11 7.52 -6.17
C SER A 103 19.37 8.85 -6.88
N ALA A 104 20.01 8.82 -8.05
CA ALA A 104 20.25 10.03 -8.85
C ALA A 104 18.95 10.73 -9.26
N MET A 105 17.88 9.96 -9.52
CA MET A 105 16.56 10.48 -9.86
C MET A 105 15.80 11.05 -8.65
N ILE A 106 16.05 10.53 -7.45
CA ILE A 106 15.48 11.06 -6.20
C ILE A 106 16.11 12.42 -5.86
N ASP A 107 17.41 12.57 -6.13
CA ASP A 107 18.16 13.81 -5.88
C ASP A 107 17.85 14.93 -6.89
N GLU A 108 17.33 14.58 -8.07
CA GLU A 108 16.96 15.55 -9.11
C GLU A 108 15.67 16.30 -8.73
N PRO A 109 15.61 17.64 -8.85
CA PRO A 109 14.42 18.42 -8.49
C PRO A 109 13.25 18.25 -9.47
N GLU A 110 13.46 17.65 -10.64
CA GLU A 110 12.41 17.39 -11.62
C GLU A 110 11.68 16.07 -11.28
N THR A 111 10.35 16.13 -11.13
CA THR A 111 9.55 14.97 -10.74
C THR A 111 9.55 13.90 -11.84
N PRO A 112 9.89 12.63 -11.52
CA PRO A 112 9.89 11.56 -12.52
C PRO A 112 8.48 11.25 -12.99
N MET A 113 8.30 11.16 -14.30
CA MET A 113 6.99 10.94 -14.93
C MET A 113 6.60 9.46 -14.90
N VAL A 114 5.38 9.17 -14.46
CA VAL A 114 4.79 7.83 -14.47
C VAL A 114 4.13 7.58 -15.83
N LYS A 115 4.57 6.55 -16.54
CA LYS A 115 3.90 6.07 -17.73
C LYS A 115 2.62 5.33 -17.32
N PRO A 116 1.44 5.69 -17.88
CA PRO A 116 0.21 4.96 -17.57
C PRO A 116 0.27 3.53 -18.13
N PRO A 117 -0.40 2.57 -17.48
CA PRO A 117 -0.42 1.19 -17.92
C PRO A 117 -1.14 1.06 -19.26
N LYS A 118 -0.68 0.15 -20.12
CA LYS A 118 -1.41 -0.19 -21.35
C LYS A 118 -2.48 -1.20 -21.01
N THR A 119 -3.73 -0.86 -21.28
CA THR A 119 -4.87 -1.73 -20.97
C THR A 119 -5.71 -1.99 -22.23
N VAL A 120 -6.21 -3.22 -22.34
CA VAL A 120 -7.23 -3.60 -23.32
C VAL A 120 -8.57 -3.65 -22.61
N ARG A 121 -9.56 -2.99 -23.20
CA ARG A 121 -10.94 -2.94 -22.69
C ARG A 121 -11.81 -3.86 -23.52
N THR A 122 -12.19 -4.99 -22.94
CA THR A 122 -13.11 -5.93 -23.58
C THR A 122 -14.54 -5.63 -23.13
N LEU A 123 -15.39 -5.26 -24.08
CA LEU A 123 -16.82 -5.07 -23.84
C LEU A 123 -17.54 -6.42 -23.96
N ILE A 124 -18.09 -6.90 -22.86
CA ILE A 124 -18.95 -8.08 -22.84
C ILE A 124 -20.39 -7.61 -22.98
N LEU A 125 -20.95 -7.80 -24.17
CA LEU A 125 -22.37 -7.63 -24.40
C LEU A 125 -23.10 -8.81 -23.77
N SER A 126 -24.03 -8.52 -22.87
CA SER A 126 -24.95 -9.54 -22.37
C SER A 126 -25.93 -9.93 -23.48
N TYR A 127 -25.95 -11.21 -23.83
CA TYR A 127 -26.93 -11.75 -24.75
C TYR A 127 -28.31 -11.71 -24.09
N SER A 128 -29.13 -10.73 -24.48
CA SER A 128 -30.58 -10.84 -24.28
C SER A 128 -31.18 -11.50 -25.52
N PRO A 129 -31.87 -12.64 -25.42
CA PRO A 129 -32.83 -12.97 -26.45
C PRO A 129 -33.86 -11.84 -26.41
N SER A 130 -33.98 -11.12 -27.52
CA SER A 130 -34.87 -9.98 -27.68
C SER A 130 -36.24 -10.28 -27.05
N THR A 131 -36.70 -9.39 -26.16
CA THR A 131 -38.09 -9.30 -25.64
C THR A 131 -38.39 -9.87 -24.23
N ASP A 132 -37.53 -9.70 -23.22
CA ASP A 132 -38.04 -9.65 -21.83
C ASP A 132 -37.85 -8.23 -21.24
N ARG A 133 -38.95 -7.49 -21.12
CA ARG A 133 -38.97 -6.12 -20.56
C ARG A 133 -38.73 -6.08 -19.05
N ARG A 134 -38.62 -7.23 -18.39
CA ARG A 134 -38.41 -7.33 -16.94
C ARG A 134 -36.94 -7.44 -16.54
N VAL A 135 -36.04 -7.63 -17.50
CA VAL A 135 -34.60 -7.78 -17.24
C VAL A 135 -33.84 -6.60 -17.84
N ALA A 136 -33.25 -5.78 -16.98
CA ALA A 136 -32.33 -4.73 -17.40
C ALA A 136 -30.92 -5.33 -17.52
N TYR A 137 -30.36 -5.26 -18.71
CA TYR A 137 -29.01 -5.71 -19.00
C TYR A 137 -28.05 -4.52 -18.97
N MET A 138 -26.92 -4.67 -18.26
CA MET A 138 -25.87 -3.66 -18.20
C MET A 138 -24.60 -4.19 -18.87
N PRO A 139 -23.92 -3.42 -19.74
CA PRO A 139 -22.66 -3.83 -20.32
C PRO A 139 -21.60 -4.00 -19.23
N ARG A 140 -20.76 -5.03 -19.36
CA ARG A 140 -19.60 -5.23 -18.48
C ARG A 140 -18.32 -4.99 -19.27
N TYR A 141 -17.44 -4.17 -18.71
CA TYR A 141 -16.09 -3.97 -19.22
C TYR A 141 -15.12 -4.78 -18.38
N VAL A 142 -14.25 -5.52 -19.05
CA VAL A 142 -13.09 -6.16 -18.43
C VAL A 142 -11.85 -5.43 -18.90
N TYR A 143 -11.05 -4.97 -17.94
CA TYR A 143 -9.77 -4.31 -18.21
C TYR A 143 -8.66 -5.35 -18.03
N SER A 144 -7.98 -5.69 -19.11
CA SER A 144 -6.77 -6.51 -19.06
C SER A 144 -5.56 -5.60 -19.15
N MET A 145 -4.68 -5.66 -18.15
CA MET A 145 -3.41 -4.92 -18.16
C MET A 145 -2.40 -5.69 -19.02
N LEU A 146 -1.92 -5.06 -20.10
CA LEU A 146 -0.87 -5.61 -20.96
C LEU A 146 0.52 -5.19 -20.49
N GLU A 147 0.65 -3.96 -20.02
CA GLU A 147 1.87 -3.39 -19.44
C GLU A 147 1.50 -2.65 -18.17
N ASP A 148 2.26 -2.87 -17.10
CA ASP A 148 2.10 -2.17 -15.83
C ASP A 148 2.52 -0.70 -15.93
N ALA A 149 2.07 0.09 -14.96
CA ALA A 149 2.55 1.45 -14.81
C ALA A 149 4.04 1.40 -14.41
N SER A 150 4.87 2.15 -15.13
CA SER A 150 6.30 2.22 -14.82
C SER A 150 6.80 3.65 -14.85
N PHE A 151 7.77 3.94 -13.98
CA PHE A 151 8.49 5.20 -14.05
C PHE A 151 9.35 5.22 -15.29
N VAL A 152 9.30 6.31 -16.05
CA VAL A 152 10.15 6.49 -17.22
C VAL A 152 11.53 6.90 -16.71
N MET A 153 12.47 5.95 -16.70
CA MET A 153 13.81 6.15 -16.12
C MET A 153 14.78 6.97 -17.00
N THR A 154 14.30 7.50 -18.11
CA THR A 154 15.07 8.19 -19.14
C THR A 154 14.43 9.55 -19.45
N ASP A 155 15.24 10.50 -19.91
CA ASP A 155 14.89 11.91 -20.17
C ASP A 155 13.96 12.11 -21.39
N TYR A 156 12.85 11.35 -21.45
CA TYR A 156 11.78 11.61 -22.40
C TYR A 156 10.90 12.70 -21.81
N ARG A 157 11.31 13.96 -22.01
CA ARG A 157 10.41 15.10 -21.87
C ARG A 157 9.19 14.84 -22.75
N LEU A 158 8.05 14.55 -22.12
CA LEU A 158 6.76 14.59 -22.80
C LEU A 158 6.60 16.03 -23.28
N ARG A 159 6.63 16.20 -24.61
CA ARG A 159 6.43 17.49 -25.27
C ARG A 159 5.19 18.15 -24.68
N ARG A 160 5.34 19.38 -24.17
CA ARG A 160 4.22 20.07 -23.52
C ARG A 160 3.08 20.19 -24.54
N PRO A 161 1.80 20.09 -24.14
CA PRO A 161 0.67 20.33 -25.05
C PRO A 161 0.79 21.68 -25.79
N ASP A 162 1.47 22.64 -25.17
CA ASP A 162 1.72 23.99 -25.69
C ASP A 162 2.76 24.02 -26.85
N ASP A 163 3.63 23.01 -26.95
CA ASP A 163 4.66 22.91 -27.99
C ASP A 163 4.10 22.42 -29.35
N GLN A 164 2.78 22.24 -29.43
CA GLN A 164 2.08 21.64 -30.57
C GLN A 164 0.78 22.37 -30.91
N LEU A 165 0.77 23.71 -30.87
CA LEU A 165 -0.19 24.46 -31.67
C LEU A 165 0.44 24.68 -33.06
N PRO A 166 0.04 23.94 -34.11
CA PRO A 166 0.47 24.29 -35.46
C PRO A 166 0.02 25.73 -35.75
N ALA A 167 0.92 26.54 -36.33
CA ALA A 167 0.64 27.92 -36.74
C ALA A 167 -0.60 28.06 -37.66
N LEU A 168 -1.12 26.94 -38.14
CA LEU A 168 -2.34 26.82 -38.95
C LEU A 168 -3.64 27.21 -38.21
N LEU A 169 -3.63 27.31 -36.88
CA LEU A 169 -4.78 27.79 -36.07
C LEU A 169 -4.63 29.24 -35.58
N MET A 170 -3.49 29.89 -35.83
CA MET A 170 -3.30 31.32 -35.56
C MET A 170 -3.40 32.05 -36.90
N GLY A 171 -4.63 32.36 -37.32
CA GLY A 171 -4.94 32.96 -38.63
C GLY A 171 -3.93 34.01 -39.07
N GLY A 172 -3.21 33.70 -40.16
CA GLY A 172 -2.33 34.64 -40.85
C GLY A 172 -3.14 35.61 -41.71
N GLN A 173 -2.77 36.89 -41.64
CA GLN A 173 -2.99 37.86 -42.72
C GLN A 173 -2.25 37.44 -43.98
#